data_AF-A0A933KD15-F1
#
_entry.id   AF-A0A933KD15-F1
#
_cell.length_a   1.000
_cell.length_b   1.000
_cell.length_c   1.000
_cell.angle_alpha   90.00
_cell.angle_beta   90.00
_cell.angle_gamma   90.00
#
_symmetry.space_group_name_H-M   'P 1'
#
loop_
_entity.id
_entity.type
_entity.pdbx_description
1 polymer ?
#
loop_
_entity_poly.entity_id
_entity_poly.type
_entity_poly.pdbx_seq_one_letter_code
_entity_poly.pdbx_strand_id
1 'polypeptide(L)'
;MTDGKRKLIFCVIEAGEAVPAGRVRIEETELAVIPFGRLGAVVTDIGAGGLDGCPDDRIREYMALHQRVNLALMSDRTVVPFRFGSVARDAAEIRVTLSRVYIQLEAALMKLRDSFEVVLQAHWDLASALQEIKRCTHFQAALAALGREFKGQAFVEKAGQMLFEAAEAKRNSLARALTSKLAPLAAAWTQSPLKGDSMIFNRSYLVEKENETLFDDAVNELAECHGTALKLRYIGPLPPSSFADIEFSRGNFEVVDQALRTLALPSRVSLARIKASYRKLSLECHPDRCLGNAEEHESRFKLVAAAYGILTAYCRAARGAEPASEAREYSFDRDAVESMFMAKQTTPSLGHAVWN
;
A
#
# COMPACT_ATOMS: atom_id res chain seq x y z
N MET A 1 -37.86 -12.47 -14.11
CA MET A 1 -37.04 -11.80 -13.07
C MET A 1 -35.65 -12.39 -13.17
N THR A 2 -34.73 -11.71 -13.85
CA THR A 2 -33.33 -12.15 -13.94
C THR A 2 -32.74 -12.06 -12.54
N ASP A 3 -32.46 -13.22 -11.96
CA ASP A 3 -31.77 -13.37 -10.68
C ASP A 3 -30.48 -12.54 -10.72
N GLY A 4 -30.47 -11.43 -9.98
CA GLY A 4 -29.53 -10.33 -10.18
C GLY A 4 -28.14 -10.67 -9.64
N LYS A 5 -27.29 -11.29 -10.46
CA LYS A 5 -25.90 -11.57 -10.10
C LYS A 5 -25.17 -10.29 -9.72
N ARG A 6 -24.48 -10.30 -8.57
CA ARG A 6 -23.54 -9.26 -8.16
C ARG A 6 -22.14 -9.57 -8.69
N LYS A 7 -21.20 -8.63 -8.59
CA LYS A 7 -19.82 -8.79 -9.04
C LYS A 7 -18.86 -8.66 -7.88
N LEU A 8 -18.05 -9.68 -7.63
CA LEU A 8 -16.90 -9.63 -6.71
C LEU A 8 -15.70 -9.06 -7.46
N ILE A 9 -15.09 -8.00 -6.92
CA ILE A 9 -13.95 -7.30 -7.50
C ILE A 9 -12.66 -7.80 -6.85
N PHE A 10 -11.70 -8.24 -7.67
CA PHE A 10 -10.40 -8.74 -7.19
C PHE A 10 -9.34 -7.64 -7.16
N CYS A 11 -9.21 -6.92 -8.26
CA CYS A 11 -8.19 -5.89 -8.46
C CYS A 11 -8.55 -4.97 -9.62
N VAL A 12 -7.78 -3.89 -9.75
CA VAL A 12 -7.72 -3.05 -10.95
C VAL A 12 -6.34 -3.19 -11.60
N ILE A 13 -6.34 -3.27 -12.94
CA ILE A 13 -5.14 -3.33 -13.77
C ILE A 13 -5.15 -2.20 -14.80
N GLU A 14 -3.98 -1.90 -15.37
CA GLU A 14 -3.90 -1.03 -16.55
C GLU A 14 -4.52 -1.75 -17.76
N ALA A 15 -5.57 -1.17 -18.33
CA ALA A 15 -6.22 -1.62 -19.55
C ALA A 15 -5.57 -0.95 -20.78
N GLY A 16 -5.30 -1.75 -21.82
CA GLY A 16 -4.72 -1.32 -23.09
C GLY A 16 -4.98 -2.35 -24.19
N GLU A 17 -4.31 -2.23 -25.35
CA GLU A 17 -4.47 -3.17 -26.48
C GLU A 17 -4.19 -4.63 -26.10
N ALA A 18 -3.42 -4.88 -25.04
CA ALA A 18 -3.07 -6.21 -24.51
C ALA A 18 -4.14 -6.86 -23.60
N VAL A 19 -5.27 -6.18 -23.30
CA VAL A 19 -6.47 -6.83 -22.73
C VAL A 19 -7.62 -6.64 -23.72
N PRO A 20 -7.53 -7.25 -24.92
CA PRO A 20 -8.36 -6.85 -26.05
C PRO A 20 -9.83 -7.32 -25.96
N ALA A 21 -10.24 -8.09 -24.95
CA ALA A 21 -11.61 -8.62 -24.92
C ALA A 21 -12.07 -9.04 -23.53
N GLY A 22 -12.42 -8.07 -22.67
CA GLY A 22 -13.40 -8.23 -21.56
C GLY A 22 -13.24 -9.39 -20.57
N ARG A 23 -12.16 -10.17 -20.66
CA ARG A 23 -11.89 -11.38 -19.89
C ARG A 23 -10.38 -11.57 -19.72
N VAL A 24 -10.01 -12.23 -18.63
CA VAL A 24 -8.65 -12.68 -18.35
C VAL A 24 -8.70 -14.11 -17.83
N ARG A 25 -7.78 -14.95 -18.27
CA ARG A 25 -7.70 -16.35 -17.84
C ARG A 25 -6.59 -16.49 -16.81
N ILE A 26 -6.95 -16.99 -15.63
CA ILE A 26 -6.03 -17.35 -14.55
C ILE A 26 -6.16 -18.85 -14.32
N GLU A 27 -5.14 -19.60 -14.73
CA GLU A 27 -5.18 -21.07 -14.76
C GLU A 27 -6.42 -21.57 -15.54
N GLU A 28 -7.29 -22.34 -14.89
CA GLU A 28 -8.53 -22.86 -15.46
C GLU A 28 -9.73 -21.91 -15.27
N THR A 29 -9.54 -20.76 -14.62
CA THR A 29 -10.61 -19.80 -14.33
C THR A 29 -10.61 -18.65 -15.32
N GLU A 30 -11.74 -18.42 -15.99
CA GLU A 30 -11.95 -17.25 -16.83
C GLU A 30 -12.74 -16.18 -16.07
N LEU A 31 -12.17 -14.99 -15.98
CA LEU A 31 -12.69 -13.86 -15.21
C LEU A 31 -13.08 -12.74 -16.16
N ALA A 32 -14.08 -11.94 -15.80
CA ALA A 32 -14.46 -10.78 -16.59
C ALA A 32 -13.57 -9.57 -16.25
N VAL A 33 -13.34 -8.70 -17.23
CA VAL A 33 -12.69 -7.41 -17.06
C VAL A 33 -13.68 -6.32 -17.47
N ILE A 34 -13.99 -5.42 -16.54
CA ILE A 34 -14.85 -4.26 -16.79
C ILE A 34 -13.95 -3.04 -17.07
N PRO A 35 -13.86 -2.57 -18.33
CA PRO A 35 -12.97 -1.47 -18.68
C PRO A 35 -13.57 -0.11 -18.35
N PHE A 36 -12.72 0.87 -18.02
CA PHE A 36 -13.07 2.28 -17.97
C PHE A 36 -11.80 3.12 -18.26
N GLY A 37 -11.76 3.82 -19.39
CA GLY A 37 -10.54 4.51 -19.83
C GLY A 37 -9.36 3.54 -19.96
N ARG A 38 -8.26 3.79 -19.23
CA ARG A 38 -7.08 2.90 -19.14
C ARG A 38 -7.12 1.96 -17.94
N LEU A 39 -8.26 1.81 -17.28
CA LEU A 39 -8.42 0.93 -16.13
C LEU A 39 -9.27 -0.29 -16.51
N GLY A 40 -8.96 -1.44 -15.91
CA GLY A 40 -9.77 -2.65 -16.02
C GLY A 40 -9.98 -3.27 -14.65
N ALA A 41 -11.24 -3.36 -14.19
CA ALA A 41 -11.56 -4.10 -12.97
C ALA A 41 -11.74 -5.59 -13.29
N VAL A 42 -10.95 -6.45 -12.64
CA VAL A 42 -11.05 -7.91 -12.78
C VAL A 42 -12.07 -8.43 -11.78
N VAL A 43 -13.09 -9.13 -12.28
CA VAL A 43 -14.26 -9.52 -11.50
C VAL A 43 -14.75 -10.93 -11.81
N THR A 44 -15.52 -11.49 -10.88
CA THR A 44 -16.36 -12.67 -11.13
C THR A 44 -17.80 -12.40 -10.70
N ASP A 45 -18.74 -13.15 -11.28
CA ASP A 45 -20.13 -13.11 -10.87
C ASP A 45 -20.35 -13.91 -9.58
N ILE A 46 -21.14 -13.36 -8.67
CA ILE A 46 -21.61 -14.01 -7.44
C ILE A 46 -23.13 -13.90 -7.34
N GLY A 47 -23.74 -14.68 -6.44
CA GLY A 47 -25.20 -14.67 -6.25
C GLY A 47 -25.76 -13.31 -5.84
N ALA A 48 -27.06 -13.11 -6.01
CA ALA A 48 -27.74 -11.85 -5.68
C ALA A 48 -27.62 -11.41 -4.22
N GLY A 49 -27.44 -12.38 -3.31
CA GLY A 49 -27.15 -12.16 -1.89
C GLY A 49 -25.73 -11.67 -1.59
N GLY A 50 -24.86 -11.52 -2.59
CA GLY A 50 -23.46 -11.17 -2.38
C GLY A 50 -22.69 -12.27 -1.63
N LEU A 51 -21.68 -11.87 -0.86
CA LEU A 51 -20.96 -12.80 0.02
C LEU A 51 -21.74 -13.14 1.29
N ASP A 52 -22.58 -12.24 1.79
CA ASP A 52 -23.38 -12.46 3.00
C ASP A 52 -24.42 -13.58 2.81
N GLY A 53 -24.94 -13.74 1.59
CA GLY A 53 -25.82 -14.84 1.22
C GLY A 53 -25.12 -16.13 0.80
N CYS A 54 -23.80 -16.23 1.00
CA CYS A 54 -22.98 -17.31 0.49
C CYS A 54 -22.57 -18.30 1.61
N PRO A 55 -22.63 -19.62 1.39
CA PRO A 55 -22.09 -20.60 2.32
C PRO A 55 -20.59 -20.41 2.61
N ASP A 56 -20.14 -20.77 3.82
CA ASP A 56 -18.75 -20.58 4.26
C ASP A 56 -17.69 -21.23 3.35
N ASP A 57 -17.99 -22.40 2.79
CA ASP A 57 -17.13 -23.10 1.84
C ASP A 57 -16.94 -22.30 0.55
N ARG A 58 -18.01 -21.71 0.02
CA ARG A 58 -17.93 -20.80 -1.12
C ARG A 58 -17.17 -19.51 -0.81
N ILE A 59 -17.32 -18.95 0.39
CA ILE A 59 -16.52 -17.78 0.80
C ILE A 59 -15.03 -18.13 0.82
N ARG A 60 -14.65 -19.31 1.33
CA ARG A 60 -13.26 -19.80 1.30
C ARG A 60 -12.75 -19.99 -0.12
N GLU A 61 -13.56 -20.53 -1.02
CA GLU A 61 -13.21 -20.64 -2.45
C GLU A 61 -12.95 -19.26 -3.08
N TYR A 62 -13.82 -18.28 -2.83
CA TYR A 62 -13.63 -16.92 -3.34
C TYR A 62 -12.40 -16.22 -2.75
N MET A 63 -12.07 -16.48 -1.48
CA MET A 63 -10.87 -15.96 -0.85
C MET A 63 -9.61 -16.55 -1.48
N ALA A 64 -9.57 -17.86 -1.70
CA ALA A 64 -8.47 -18.52 -2.40
C ALA A 64 -8.34 -18.01 -3.85
N LEU A 65 -9.47 -17.82 -4.54
CA LEU A 65 -9.49 -17.24 -5.88
C LEU A 65 -8.96 -15.80 -5.89
N HIS A 66 -9.34 -14.97 -4.91
CA HIS A 66 -8.85 -13.60 -4.79
C HIS A 66 -7.33 -13.54 -4.66
N GLN A 67 -6.75 -14.36 -3.79
CA GLN A 67 -5.29 -14.45 -3.63
C GLN A 67 -4.61 -14.90 -4.93
N ARG A 68 -5.13 -15.97 -5.53
CA ARG A 68 -4.58 -16.54 -6.77
C ARG A 68 -4.62 -15.56 -7.94
N VAL A 69 -5.72 -14.83 -8.12
CA VAL A 69 -5.86 -13.83 -9.20
C VAL A 69 -4.85 -12.71 -9.05
N ASN A 70 -4.72 -12.14 -7.85
CA ASN A 70 -3.78 -11.06 -7.61
C ASN A 70 -2.32 -11.53 -7.81
N LEU A 71 -1.98 -12.73 -7.32
CA LEU A 71 -0.65 -13.31 -7.47
C LEU A 71 -0.30 -13.64 -8.93
N ALA A 72 -1.24 -14.21 -9.67
CA ALA A 72 -1.03 -14.53 -11.07
C ALA A 72 -0.84 -13.27 -11.91
N LEU A 73 -1.69 -12.25 -11.72
CA LEU A 73 -1.62 -11.02 -12.51
C LEU A 73 -0.38 -10.18 -12.17
N MET A 74 0.06 -10.09 -10.91
CA MET A 74 1.22 -9.24 -10.58
C MET A 74 2.53 -9.70 -11.26
N SER A 75 2.58 -10.96 -11.73
CA SER A 75 3.76 -11.53 -12.36
C SER A 75 4.12 -10.80 -13.66
N ASP A 76 3.12 -10.44 -14.47
CA ASP A 76 3.30 -9.88 -15.82
C ASP A 76 2.77 -8.44 -15.98
N ARG A 77 2.01 -7.91 -15.01
CA ARG A 77 1.47 -6.56 -15.06
C ARG A 77 1.33 -5.93 -13.67
N THR A 78 1.13 -4.61 -13.64
CA THR A 78 0.82 -3.91 -12.40
C THR A 78 -0.62 -4.16 -11.98
N VAL A 79 -0.80 -4.51 -10.71
CA VAL A 79 -2.10 -4.74 -10.09
C VAL A 79 -2.31 -3.77 -8.93
N VAL A 80 -3.53 -3.28 -8.77
CA VAL A 80 -4.01 -2.62 -7.56
C VAL A 80 -5.00 -3.56 -6.89
N PRO A 81 -4.58 -4.34 -5.88
CA PRO A 81 -5.46 -5.27 -5.18
C PRO A 81 -6.59 -4.53 -4.48
N PHE A 82 -7.83 -5.01 -4.64
CA PHE A 82 -8.95 -4.54 -3.82
C PHE A 82 -9.05 -5.40 -2.57
N ARG A 83 -9.58 -4.83 -1.48
CA ARG A 83 -9.88 -5.62 -0.27
C ARG A 83 -10.86 -6.74 -0.64
N PHE A 84 -10.59 -7.94 -0.15
CA PHE A 84 -11.53 -9.05 -0.31
C PHE A 84 -12.92 -8.65 0.22
N GLY A 85 -13.96 -9.02 -0.50
CA GLY A 85 -15.34 -8.62 -0.21
C GLY A 85 -15.79 -7.31 -0.86
N SER A 86 -14.97 -6.70 -1.71
CA SER A 86 -15.41 -5.60 -2.57
C SER A 86 -16.43 -6.09 -3.60
N VAL A 87 -17.72 -5.80 -3.37
CA VAL A 87 -18.83 -6.27 -4.21
C VAL A 87 -19.57 -5.08 -4.83
N ALA A 88 -19.88 -5.17 -6.12
CA ALA A 88 -20.75 -4.24 -6.83
C ALA A 88 -22.03 -4.95 -7.31
N ARG A 89 -23.12 -4.21 -7.49
CA ARG A 89 -24.38 -4.75 -8.03
C ARG A 89 -24.21 -5.22 -9.46
N ASP A 90 -23.53 -4.46 -10.30
CA ASP A 90 -23.36 -4.75 -11.72
C ASP A 90 -22.12 -4.05 -12.32
N ALA A 91 -21.94 -4.23 -13.63
CA ALA A 91 -20.86 -3.58 -14.38
C ALA A 91 -21.00 -2.05 -14.47
N ALA A 92 -22.20 -1.49 -14.39
CA ALA A 92 -22.42 -0.05 -14.45
C ALA A 92 -21.96 0.62 -13.15
N GLU A 93 -22.26 0.03 -11.99
CA GLU A 93 -21.75 0.50 -10.69
C GLU A 93 -20.21 0.44 -10.62
N ILE A 94 -19.60 -0.60 -11.18
CA ILE A 94 -18.14 -0.69 -11.30
C ILE A 94 -17.59 0.48 -12.13
N ARG A 95 -18.19 0.77 -13.29
CA ARG A 95 -17.74 1.90 -14.14
C ARG A 95 -17.89 3.25 -13.44
N VAL A 96 -19.00 3.48 -12.73
CA VAL A 96 -19.18 4.69 -11.91
C VAL A 96 -18.09 4.79 -10.86
N THR A 97 -17.79 3.70 -10.16
CA THR A 97 -16.75 3.64 -9.12
C THR A 97 -15.37 3.95 -9.71
N LEU A 98 -14.98 3.25 -10.79
CA LEU A 98 -13.73 3.50 -11.52
C LEU A 98 -13.62 4.94 -12.01
N SER A 99 -14.74 5.53 -12.45
CA SER A 99 -14.75 6.94 -12.88
C SER A 99 -14.49 7.91 -11.74
N ARG A 100 -15.05 7.66 -10.55
CA ARG A 100 -14.98 8.58 -9.40
C ARG A 100 -13.58 8.66 -8.79
N VAL A 101 -12.84 7.55 -8.81
CA VAL A 101 -11.52 7.41 -8.17
C VAL A 101 -10.40 7.18 -9.19
N TYR A 102 -10.65 7.51 -10.46
CA TYR A 102 -9.74 7.24 -11.58
C TYR A 102 -8.32 7.77 -11.34
N ILE A 103 -8.17 9.02 -10.87
CA ILE A 103 -6.84 9.60 -10.63
C ILE A 103 -6.10 8.86 -9.51
N GLN A 104 -6.84 8.44 -8.48
CA GLN A 104 -6.25 7.69 -7.37
C GLN A 104 -5.77 6.31 -7.82
N LEU A 105 -6.56 5.62 -8.66
CA LEU A 105 -6.19 4.33 -9.26
C LEU A 105 -5.00 4.46 -10.22
N GLU A 106 -4.95 5.50 -11.05
CA GLU A 106 -3.80 5.78 -11.92
C GLU A 106 -2.53 6.07 -11.09
N ALA A 107 -2.65 6.85 -10.02
CA ALA A 107 -1.55 7.13 -9.11
C ALA A 107 -1.06 5.86 -8.40
N ALA A 108 -1.99 4.98 -7.98
CA ALA A 108 -1.67 3.68 -7.40
C ALA A 108 -0.96 2.78 -8.42
N LEU A 109 -1.48 2.65 -9.64
CA LEU A 109 -0.83 1.89 -10.72
C LEU A 109 0.57 2.44 -11.04
N MET A 110 0.78 3.75 -11.01
CA MET A 110 2.10 4.34 -11.21
C MET A 110 3.06 4.01 -10.06
N LYS A 111 2.57 4.09 -8.81
CA LYS A 111 3.35 3.82 -7.60
C LYS A 111 3.74 2.34 -7.47
N LEU A 112 2.85 1.43 -7.84
CA LEU A 112 3.01 -0.02 -7.65
C LEU A 112 3.67 -0.71 -8.83
N ARG A 113 4.02 0.05 -9.88
CA ARG A 113 4.65 -0.49 -11.08
C ARG A 113 5.97 -1.18 -10.74
N ASP A 114 6.21 -2.32 -11.38
CA ASP A 114 7.43 -3.12 -11.28
C ASP A 114 7.88 -3.37 -9.83
N SER A 115 6.91 -3.51 -8.93
CA SER A 115 7.14 -3.71 -7.50
C SER A 115 6.26 -4.84 -6.96
N PHE A 116 6.69 -5.42 -5.85
CA PHE A 116 5.95 -6.42 -5.08
C PHE A 116 6.05 -6.13 -3.58
N GLU A 117 5.21 -6.77 -2.79
CA GLU A 117 5.23 -6.65 -1.34
C GLU A 117 5.98 -7.81 -0.69
N VAL A 118 6.79 -7.49 0.31
CA VAL A 118 7.38 -8.45 1.25
C VAL A 118 6.89 -8.09 2.65
N VAL A 119 6.34 -9.06 3.36
CA VAL A 119 6.04 -8.93 4.78
C VAL A 119 7.17 -9.57 5.58
N LEU A 120 7.85 -8.76 6.37
CA LEU A 120 8.86 -9.24 7.32
C LEU A 120 8.31 -9.18 8.74
N GLN A 121 8.36 -10.32 9.41
CA GLN A 121 8.01 -10.45 10.83
C GLN A 121 9.23 -10.87 11.65
N ALA A 122 9.40 -10.29 12.83
CA ALA A 122 10.42 -10.72 13.79
C ALA A 122 9.76 -11.09 15.12
N HIS A 123 10.15 -12.24 15.64
CA HIS A 123 9.69 -12.74 16.93
C HIS A 123 10.90 -12.97 17.84
N TRP A 124 10.81 -12.51 19.08
CA TRP A 124 11.77 -12.88 20.13
C TRP A 124 11.21 -13.99 21.01
N ASP A 125 12.08 -14.67 21.75
CA ASP A 125 11.64 -15.44 22.91
C ASP A 125 11.54 -14.50 24.12
N LEU A 126 10.31 -14.26 24.59
CA LEU A 126 10.06 -13.29 25.66
C LEU A 126 10.80 -13.68 26.94
N ALA A 127 10.82 -14.97 27.30
CA ALA A 127 11.48 -15.43 28.51
C ALA A 127 12.99 -15.13 28.48
N SER A 128 13.66 -15.47 27.38
CA SER A 128 15.08 -15.20 27.15
C SER A 128 15.36 -13.69 27.11
N ALA A 129 14.51 -12.91 26.42
CA ALA A 129 14.66 -11.46 26.37
C ALA A 129 14.56 -10.80 27.75
N LEU A 130 13.60 -11.21 28.58
CA LEU A 130 13.45 -10.73 29.95
C LEU A 130 14.62 -11.17 30.84
N GLN A 131 15.13 -12.39 30.68
CA GLN A 131 16.33 -12.84 31.41
C GLN A 131 17.55 -12.01 31.05
N GLU A 132 17.74 -11.67 29.77
CA GLU A 132 18.83 -10.83 29.32
C GLU A 132 18.74 -9.42 29.92
N ILE A 133 17.53 -8.82 29.93
CA ILE A 133 17.28 -7.52 30.56
C ILE A 133 17.62 -7.57 32.05
N LYS A 134 17.17 -8.60 32.77
CA LYS A 134 17.45 -8.79 34.21
C LYS A 134 18.95 -8.98 34.51
N ARG A 135 19.74 -9.47 33.54
CA ARG A 135 21.19 -9.64 33.66
C ARG A 135 21.97 -8.36 33.33
N CYS A 136 21.34 -7.36 32.72
CA CYS A 136 21.98 -6.10 32.40
C CYS A 136 22.36 -5.34 33.69
N THR A 137 23.62 -4.91 33.78
CA THR A 137 24.16 -4.19 34.95
C THR A 137 23.39 -2.91 35.25
N HIS A 138 22.98 -2.16 34.22
CA HIS A 138 22.19 -0.94 34.37
C HIS A 138 20.81 -1.24 35.00
N PHE A 139 20.14 -2.29 34.52
CA PHE A 139 18.85 -2.71 35.08
C PHE A 139 18.98 -3.19 36.53
N GLN A 140 20.02 -3.97 36.84
CA GLN A 140 20.29 -4.44 38.21
C GLN A 140 20.57 -3.29 39.17
N ALA A 141 21.33 -2.28 38.74
CA ALA A 141 21.58 -1.09 39.55
C ALA A 141 20.30 -0.29 39.80
N ALA A 142 19.47 -0.10 38.79
CA ALA A 142 18.16 0.57 38.91
C ALA A 142 17.22 -0.20 39.87
N LEU A 143 17.17 -1.53 39.75
CA LEU A 143 16.38 -2.39 40.63
C LEU A 143 16.85 -2.33 42.09
N ALA A 144 18.16 -2.29 42.32
CA ALA A 144 18.73 -2.16 43.66
C ALA A 144 18.42 -0.79 44.28
N ALA A 145 18.46 0.29 43.50
CA ALA A 145 18.07 1.63 43.96
C ALA A 145 16.58 1.68 44.32
N LEU A 146 15.71 1.13 43.46
CA LEU A 146 14.27 1.03 43.70
C LEU A 146 13.95 0.26 44.99
N GLY A 147 14.70 -0.82 45.26
CA GLY A 147 14.54 -1.64 46.47
C GLY A 147 15.00 -0.95 47.77
N ARG A 148 15.69 0.20 47.69
CA ARG A 148 15.98 1.04 48.87
C ARG A 148 14.82 1.98 49.18
N GLU A 149 14.08 2.42 48.17
CA GLU A 149 12.99 3.40 48.27
C GLU A 149 11.64 2.75 48.54
N PHE A 150 11.34 1.61 47.90
CA PHE A 150 10.07 0.90 48.02
C PHE A 150 10.28 -0.50 48.62
N LYS A 151 9.28 -0.98 49.34
CA LYS A 151 9.24 -2.33 49.95
C LYS A 151 7.89 -3.00 49.69
N GLY A 152 7.83 -4.31 49.88
CA GLY A 152 6.60 -5.09 49.77
C GLY A 152 5.93 -4.93 48.41
N GLN A 153 4.60 -4.80 48.40
CA GLN A 153 3.79 -4.73 47.18
C GLN A 153 4.19 -3.58 46.24
N ALA A 154 4.46 -2.39 46.78
CA ALA A 154 4.84 -1.22 45.99
C ALA A 154 6.17 -1.43 45.23
N PHE A 155 7.11 -2.21 45.80
CA PHE A 155 8.34 -2.59 45.10
C PHE A 155 8.05 -3.54 43.94
N VAL A 156 7.20 -4.55 44.15
CA VAL A 156 6.85 -5.54 43.11
C VAL A 156 6.21 -4.85 41.90
N GLU A 157 5.26 -3.95 42.16
CA GLU A 157 4.56 -3.18 41.10
C GLU A 157 5.54 -2.31 40.30
N LYS A 158 6.37 -1.51 40.97
CA LYS A 158 7.35 -0.65 40.29
C LYS A 158 8.44 -1.43 39.58
N ALA A 159 8.92 -2.54 40.15
CA ALA A 159 9.90 -3.40 39.51
C ALA A 159 9.32 -4.05 38.24
N GLY A 160 8.05 -4.44 38.28
CA GLY A 160 7.30 -4.94 37.12
C GLY A 160 7.17 -3.89 36.02
N GLN A 161 6.79 -2.66 36.37
CA GLN A 161 6.71 -1.54 35.44
C GLN A 161 8.07 -1.25 34.79
N MET A 162 9.13 -1.17 35.58
CA MET A 162 10.49 -0.92 35.07
C MET A 162 10.97 -2.03 34.13
N LEU A 163 10.62 -3.30 34.42
CA LEU A 163 10.93 -4.42 33.53
C LEU A 163 10.15 -4.33 32.21
N PHE A 164 8.88 -3.93 32.27
CA PHE A 164 8.06 -3.71 31.08
C PHE A 164 8.63 -2.58 30.20
N GLU A 165 8.97 -1.44 30.80
CA GLU A 165 9.57 -0.31 30.08
C GLU A 165 10.92 -0.68 29.45
N ALA A 166 11.74 -1.47 30.13
CA ALA A 166 13.00 -1.97 29.58
C ALA A 166 12.80 -2.96 28.41
N ALA A 167 11.78 -3.82 28.49
CA ALA A 167 11.41 -4.72 27.41
C ALA A 167 10.93 -3.93 26.18
N GLU A 168 10.06 -2.94 26.39
CA GLU A 168 9.59 -2.02 25.34
C GLU A 168 10.73 -1.25 24.67
N ALA A 169 11.68 -0.73 25.46
CA ALA A 169 12.85 -0.04 24.94
C ALA A 169 13.72 -0.95 24.05
N LYS A 170 13.95 -2.20 24.49
CA LYS A 170 14.68 -3.21 23.71
C LYS A 170 13.94 -3.56 22.42
N ARG A 171 12.62 -3.77 22.51
CA ARG A 171 11.74 -4.04 21.36
C ARG A 171 11.85 -2.93 20.30
N ASN A 172 11.71 -1.68 20.73
CA ASN A 172 11.79 -0.51 19.85
C ASN A 172 13.19 -0.30 19.27
N SER A 173 14.25 -0.66 20.01
CA SER A 173 15.62 -0.64 19.50
C SER A 173 15.81 -1.64 18.35
N LEU A 174 15.39 -2.88 18.55
CA LEU A 174 15.46 -3.93 17.52
C LEU A 174 14.63 -3.57 16.28
N ALA A 175 13.40 -3.11 16.48
CA ALA A 175 12.54 -2.69 15.37
C ALA A 175 13.17 -1.55 14.55
N ARG A 176 13.80 -0.56 15.21
CA ARG A 176 14.52 0.52 14.52
C ARG A 176 15.73 0.02 13.75
N ALA A 177 16.51 -0.90 14.32
CA ALA A 177 17.67 -1.50 13.64
C ALA A 177 17.26 -2.23 12.35
N LEU A 178 16.23 -3.09 12.42
CA LEU A 178 15.68 -3.80 11.26
C LEU A 178 15.20 -2.82 10.18
N THR A 179 14.48 -1.78 10.59
CA THR A 179 13.95 -0.76 9.67
C THR A 179 15.07 0.02 8.99
N SER A 180 16.07 0.45 9.75
CA SER A 180 17.15 1.31 9.22
C SER A 180 17.95 0.60 8.13
N LYS A 181 18.05 -0.73 8.20
CA LYS A 181 18.73 -1.54 7.20
C LYS A 181 17.89 -1.80 5.95
N LEU A 182 16.58 -2.02 6.11
CA LEU A 182 15.70 -2.44 5.02
C LEU A 182 14.97 -1.30 4.31
N ALA A 183 14.65 -0.21 5.01
CA ALA A 183 13.94 0.93 4.44
C ALA A 183 14.64 1.56 3.23
N PRO A 184 15.99 1.68 3.18
CA PRO A 184 16.68 2.22 2.00
C PRO A 184 16.59 1.33 0.75
N LEU A 185 16.25 0.05 0.92
CA LEU A 185 16.17 -0.95 -0.17
C LEU A 185 14.73 -1.13 -0.69
N ALA A 186 13.77 -0.38 -0.14
CA ALA A 186 12.36 -0.44 -0.50
C ALA A 186 11.85 0.93 -0.93
N ALA A 187 10.94 0.96 -1.91
CA ALA A 187 10.29 2.19 -2.36
C ALA A 187 9.37 2.79 -1.28
N ALA A 188 8.79 1.93 -0.43
CA ALA A 188 7.98 2.32 0.72
C ALA A 188 7.90 1.19 1.74
N TRP A 189 7.48 1.51 2.96
CA TRP A 189 7.14 0.50 3.97
C TRP A 189 5.95 0.95 4.82
N THR A 190 5.25 -0.01 5.42
CA THR A 190 4.15 0.21 6.36
C THR A 190 4.30 -0.72 7.56
N GLN A 191 3.79 -0.30 8.71
CA GLN A 191 3.75 -1.12 9.91
C GLN A 191 2.35 -1.69 10.11
N SER A 192 2.29 -3.01 10.26
CA SER A 192 1.08 -3.71 10.69
C SER A 192 1.04 -3.87 12.21
N PRO A 193 -0.14 -4.04 12.82
CA PRO A 193 -0.26 -4.31 14.25
C PRO A 193 0.59 -5.50 14.68
N LEU A 194 1.26 -5.37 15.82
CA LEU A 194 1.94 -6.48 16.49
C LEU A 194 0.90 -7.36 17.18
N LYS A 195 1.08 -8.68 17.10
CA LYS A 195 0.14 -9.65 17.69
C LYS A 195 0.85 -10.45 18.78
N GLY A 196 0.33 -10.33 20.01
CA GLY A 196 0.92 -10.95 21.19
C GLY A 196 2.27 -10.36 21.59
N ASP A 197 2.83 -10.86 22.69
CA ASP A 197 4.03 -10.27 23.31
C ASP A 197 5.35 -10.75 22.66
N SER A 198 5.29 -11.77 21.80
CA SER A 198 6.47 -12.31 21.14
C SER A 198 6.80 -11.61 19.81
N MET A 199 5.80 -11.05 19.13
CA MET A 199 5.99 -10.36 17.86
C MET A 199 6.47 -8.93 18.12
N ILE A 200 7.72 -8.66 17.75
CA ILE A 200 8.35 -7.35 17.96
C ILE A 200 8.41 -6.51 16.69
N PHE A 201 8.16 -7.13 15.54
CA PHE A 201 8.24 -6.52 14.23
C PHE A 201 7.24 -7.16 13.28
N ASN A 202 6.47 -6.33 12.57
CA ASN A 202 5.55 -6.77 11.52
C ASN A 202 5.38 -5.63 10.51
N ARG A 203 6.15 -5.68 9.43
CA ARG A 203 6.17 -4.60 8.42
C ARG A 203 6.08 -5.15 7.02
N SER A 204 5.37 -4.41 6.19
CA SER A 204 5.32 -4.63 4.75
C SER A 204 6.29 -3.67 4.08
N TYR A 205 7.03 -4.17 3.10
CA TYR A 205 7.94 -3.42 2.26
C TYR A 205 7.48 -3.52 0.81
N LEU A 206 7.42 -2.39 0.11
CA LEU A 206 7.21 -2.32 -1.33
C LEU A 206 8.59 -2.34 -1.98
N VAL A 207 8.97 -3.49 -2.54
CA VAL A 207 10.28 -3.73 -3.12
C VAL A 207 10.14 -3.69 -4.63
N GLU A 208 10.97 -2.87 -5.27
CA GLU A 208 11.06 -2.85 -6.73
C GLU A 208 11.72 -4.15 -7.21
N LYS A 209 11.26 -4.71 -8.33
CA LYS A 209 11.76 -6.00 -8.87
C LYS A 209 13.28 -6.00 -9.07
N GLU A 210 13.84 -4.85 -9.44
CA GLU A 210 15.29 -4.68 -9.63
C GLU A 210 16.10 -4.76 -8.33
N ASN A 211 15.47 -4.51 -7.17
CA ASN A 211 16.09 -4.52 -5.85
C ASN A 211 15.85 -5.82 -5.06
N GLU A 212 15.19 -6.83 -5.65
CA GLU A 212 14.83 -8.08 -5.00
C GLU A 212 16.03 -8.77 -4.32
N THR A 213 17.10 -9.00 -5.08
CA THR A 213 18.31 -9.64 -4.55
C THR A 213 18.96 -8.85 -3.42
N LEU A 214 19.05 -7.52 -3.55
CA LEU A 214 19.62 -6.67 -2.50
C LEU A 214 18.80 -6.71 -1.21
N PHE A 215 17.46 -6.76 -1.35
CA PHE A 215 16.56 -6.84 -0.21
C PHE A 215 16.69 -8.19 0.49
N ASP A 216 16.73 -9.29 -0.27
CA ASP A 216 16.88 -10.66 0.27
C ASP A 216 18.20 -10.84 1.01
N ASP A 217 19.31 -10.37 0.43
CA ASP A 217 20.63 -10.41 1.06
C ASP A 217 20.64 -9.63 2.38
N ALA A 218 20.03 -8.44 2.41
CA ALA A 218 19.94 -7.64 3.63
C ALA A 218 19.13 -8.33 4.74
N VAL A 219 18.06 -9.08 4.39
CA VAL A 219 17.30 -9.88 5.36
C VAL A 219 18.12 -11.07 5.87
N ASN A 220 18.86 -11.75 5.00
CA ASN A 220 19.73 -12.86 5.38
C ASN A 220 20.82 -12.39 6.34
N GLU A 221 21.48 -11.27 6.05
CA GLU A 221 22.47 -10.67 6.96
C GLU A 221 21.84 -10.31 8.32
N LEU A 222 20.60 -9.83 8.36
CA LEU A 222 19.89 -9.57 9.62
C LEU A 222 19.63 -10.86 10.40
N ALA A 223 19.25 -11.94 9.72
CA ALA A 223 19.05 -13.25 10.33
C ALA A 223 20.35 -13.77 10.95
N GLU A 224 21.48 -13.61 10.25
CA GLU A 224 22.81 -13.99 10.75
C GLU A 224 23.26 -13.12 11.93
N CYS A 225 23.12 -11.79 11.82
CA CYS A 225 23.53 -10.84 12.87
C CYS A 225 22.78 -11.05 14.19
N HIS A 226 21.48 -11.38 14.13
CA HIS A 226 20.66 -11.60 15.32
C HIS A 226 20.62 -13.05 15.79
N GLY A 227 21.09 -14.00 14.97
CA GLY A 227 21.21 -15.42 15.30
C GLY A 227 19.92 -15.99 15.90
N THR A 228 20.05 -16.66 17.06
CA THR A 228 18.91 -17.28 17.75
C THR A 228 18.06 -16.31 18.57
N ALA A 229 18.49 -15.05 18.72
CA ALA A 229 17.74 -14.06 19.51
C ALA A 229 16.44 -13.63 18.82
N LEU A 230 16.39 -13.68 17.48
CA LEU A 230 15.22 -13.34 16.68
C LEU A 230 14.90 -14.42 15.66
N LYS A 231 13.63 -14.84 15.64
CA LYS A 231 13.06 -15.63 14.56
C LYS A 231 12.44 -14.70 13.52
N LEU A 232 13.12 -14.53 12.40
CA LEU A 232 12.62 -13.79 11.24
C LEU A 232 11.73 -14.68 10.37
N ARG A 233 10.64 -14.11 9.85
CA ARG A 233 9.77 -14.73 8.86
C ARG A 233 9.60 -13.78 7.68
N TYR A 234 10.13 -14.20 6.54
CA TYR A 234 9.99 -13.54 5.25
C TYR A 234 8.76 -14.11 4.53
N ILE A 235 7.86 -13.26 4.05
CA ILE A 235 6.64 -13.65 3.33
C ILE A 235 6.52 -12.80 2.08
N GLY A 236 6.84 -13.38 0.92
CA GLY A 236 6.90 -12.69 -0.37
C GLY A 236 7.40 -13.62 -1.47
N PRO A 237 7.31 -13.20 -2.74
CA PRO A 237 6.68 -11.95 -3.20
C PRO A 237 5.15 -12.00 -3.10
N LEU A 238 4.53 -10.89 -2.68
CA LEU A 238 3.07 -10.74 -2.55
C LEU A 238 2.54 -9.61 -3.43
N PRO A 239 1.25 -9.65 -3.83
CA PRO A 239 0.58 -8.49 -4.39
C PRO A 239 0.59 -7.34 -3.37
N PRO A 240 0.86 -6.09 -3.80
CA PRO A 240 1.12 -4.96 -2.91
C PRO A 240 -0.15 -4.39 -2.25
N SER A 241 -0.85 -5.24 -1.51
CA SER A 241 -2.14 -4.94 -0.89
C SER A 241 -2.02 -3.89 0.21
N SER A 242 -0.91 -3.90 0.97
CA SER A 242 -0.66 -2.92 2.02
C SER A 242 -0.36 -1.51 1.49
N PHE A 243 -0.13 -1.38 0.18
CA PHE A 243 0.23 -0.12 -0.49
C PHE A 243 -0.84 0.37 -1.46
N ALA A 244 -1.95 -0.37 -1.59
CA ALA A 244 -3.06 -0.14 -2.49
C ALA A 244 -4.31 0.49 -1.82
N ASP A 245 -4.17 1.03 -0.61
CA ASP A 245 -5.29 1.67 0.09
C ASP A 245 -5.72 2.96 -0.62
N ILE A 246 -6.92 2.94 -1.19
CA ILE A 246 -7.50 4.03 -2.00
C ILE A 246 -8.65 4.64 -1.22
N GLU A 247 -8.64 5.96 -1.06
CA GLU A 247 -9.70 6.67 -0.36
C GLU A 247 -10.90 6.93 -1.29
N PHE A 248 -11.86 6.00 -1.28
CA PHE A 248 -13.06 6.09 -2.13
C PHE A 248 -14.05 7.21 -1.74
N SER A 249 -13.83 7.91 -0.63
CA SER A 249 -14.72 8.97 -0.13
C SER A 249 -14.64 10.25 -0.98
N ARG A 250 -13.45 10.55 -1.55
CA ARG A 250 -13.18 11.78 -2.30
C ARG A 250 -13.24 11.53 -3.82
N GLY A 251 -13.81 12.49 -4.55
CA GLY A 251 -13.80 12.48 -6.01
C GLY A 251 -12.45 12.92 -6.59
N ASN A 252 -12.32 12.81 -7.91
CA ASN A 252 -11.08 13.18 -8.62
C ASN A 252 -10.68 14.65 -8.40
N PHE A 253 -11.63 15.58 -8.42
CA PHE A 253 -11.32 17.00 -8.22
C PHE A 253 -10.82 17.27 -6.80
N GLU A 254 -11.46 16.71 -5.78
CA GLU A 254 -11.09 16.94 -4.38
C GLU A 254 -9.66 16.45 -4.09
N VAL A 255 -9.25 15.30 -4.63
CA VAL A 255 -7.87 14.80 -4.44
C VAL A 255 -6.85 15.62 -5.22
N VAL A 256 -7.21 16.10 -6.41
CA VAL A 256 -6.34 16.96 -7.24
C VAL A 256 -6.15 18.34 -6.62
N ASP A 257 -7.23 18.99 -6.16
CA ASP A 257 -7.18 20.30 -5.50
C ASP A 257 -6.35 20.22 -4.21
N GLN A 258 -6.56 19.17 -3.41
CA GLN A 258 -5.75 18.96 -2.21
C GLN A 258 -4.26 18.77 -2.56
N ALA A 259 -3.94 18.04 -3.62
CA ALA A 259 -2.56 17.82 -4.06
C ALA A 259 -1.88 19.12 -4.52
N LEU A 260 -2.60 20.00 -5.22
CA LEU A 260 -2.11 21.34 -5.58
C LEU A 260 -1.79 22.18 -4.34
N ARG A 261 -2.69 22.20 -3.36
CA ARG A 261 -2.48 22.91 -2.09
C ARG A 261 -1.26 22.38 -1.34
N THR A 262 -1.12 21.06 -1.24
CA THR A 262 0.03 20.42 -0.58
C THR A 262 1.36 20.79 -1.25
N LEU A 263 1.39 20.92 -2.58
CA LEU A 263 2.58 21.32 -3.33
C LEU A 263 2.71 22.84 -3.54
N ALA A 264 1.81 23.64 -2.96
CA ALA A 264 1.75 25.09 -3.12
C ALA A 264 1.77 25.54 -4.61
N LEU A 265 0.97 24.88 -5.44
CA LEU A 265 0.88 25.12 -6.89
C LEU A 265 -0.45 25.78 -7.29
N PRO A 266 -0.47 26.62 -8.35
CA PRO A 266 -1.69 27.18 -8.91
C PRO A 266 -2.48 26.14 -9.73
N SER A 267 -3.75 26.44 -10.05
CA SER A 267 -4.64 25.55 -10.82
C SER A 267 -4.28 25.40 -12.31
N ARG A 268 -3.28 26.15 -12.81
CA ARG A 268 -2.69 25.96 -14.13
C ARG A 268 -1.18 25.83 -13.98
N VAL A 269 -0.65 24.65 -14.28
CA VAL A 269 0.77 24.35 -14.04
C VAL A 269 1.28 23.26 -14.99
N SER A 270 2.57 23.31 -15.30
CA SER A 270 3.26 22.30 -16.12
C SER A 270 3.90 21.20 -15.27
N LEU A 271 4.17 20.05 -15.90
CA LEU A 271 4.87 18.94 -15.24
C LEU A 271 6.27 19.34 -14.73
N ALA A 272 7.00 20.18 -15.47
CA ALA A 272 8.30 20.69 -15.01
C ALA A 272 8.17 21.43 -13.67
N ARG A 273 7.14 22.27 -13.52
CA ARG A 273 6.92 23.06 -12.31
C ARG A 273 6.41 22.19 -11.14
N ILE A 274 5.59 21.18 -11.42
CA ILE A 274 5.19 20.17 -10.43
C ILE A 274 6.43 19.45 -9.87
N LYS A 275 7.30 18.94 -10.75
CA LYS A 275 8.57 18.28 -10.36
C LYS A 275 9.47 19.21 -9.55
N ALA A 276 9.60 20.47 -9.96
CA ALA A 276 10.41 21.44 -9.24
C ALA A 276 9.88 21.70 -7.82
N SER A 277 8.56 21.84 -7.64
CA SER A 277 7.96 22.04 -6.31
C SER A 277 8.14 20.80 -5.43
N TYR A 278 7.90 19.60 -5.97
CA TYR A 278 8.14 18.34 -5.28
C TYR A 278 9.58 18.25 -4.77
N ARG A 279 10.59 18.45 -5.64
CA ARG A 279 12.01 18.41 -5.25
C ARG A 279 12.32 19.39 -4.13
N LYS A 280 11.81 20.63 -4.22
CA LYS A 280 11.99 21.65 -3.19
C LYS A 280 11.41 21.20 -1.84
N LEU A 281 10.14 20.80 -1.82
CA LEU A 281 9.44 20.43 -0.59
C LEU A 281 9.99 19.14 0.02
N SER A 282 10.38 18.16 -0.80
CA SER A 282 11.03 16.93 -0.32
C SER A 282 12.36 17.21 0.36
N LEU A 283 13.15 18.18 -0.13
CA LEU A 283 14.41 18.61 0.51
C LEU A 283 14.19 19.38 1.82
N GLU A 284 13.05 20.08 1.98
CA GLU A 284 12.67 20.75 3.22
C GLU A 284 12.18 19.76 4.27
N CYS A 285 11.60 18.63 3.85
CA CYS A 285 11.04 17.61 4.73
C CYS A 285 11.97 16.40 4.92
N HIS A 286 13.21 16.47 4.43
CA HIS A 286 14.12 15.33 4.48
C HIS A 286 14.51 14.95 5.92
N PRO A 287 14.42 13.67 6.32
CA PRO A 287 14.76 13.20 7.66
C PRO A 287 16.15 13.66 8.15
N ASP A 288 17.16 13.64 7.26
CA ASP A 288 18.54 14.04 7.61
C ASP A 288 18.72 15.53 7.92
N ARG A 289 17.75 16.39 7.60
CA ARG A 289 17.79 17.82 7.93
C ARG A 289 17.00 18.16 9.20
N CYS A 290 16.50 17.15 9.91
CA CYS A 290 15.64 17.33 11.09
C CYS A 290 16.45 17.73 12.32
N LEU A 291 16.34 19.00 12.71
CA LEU A 291 16.59 19.46 14.09
C LEU A 291 15.24 19.49 14.84
N GLY A 292 14.74 18.31 15.23
CA GLY A 292 13.51 18.12 16.00
C GLY A 292 12.28 17.66 15.21
N ASN A 293 11.43 16.85 15.86
CA ASN A 293 10.14 16.28 15.42
C ASN A 293 10.13 15.38 14.16
N ALA A 294 10.95 14.32 14.15
CA ALA A 294 11.10 13.37 13.04
C ALA A 294 9.78 12.78 12.51
N GLU A 295 8.78 12.54 13.37
CA GLU A 295 7.48 11.99 12.99
C GLU A 295 6.66 12.96 12.11
N GLU A 296 6.71 14.26 12.43
CA GLU A 296 6.02 15.31 11.66
C GLU A 296 6.66 15.47 10.28
N HIS A 297 8.00 15.44 10.21
CA HIS A 297 8.74 15.51 8.96
C HIS A 297 8.48 14.30 8.05
N GLU A 298 8.49 13.08 8.61
CA GLU A 298 8.16 11.87 7.87
C GLU A 298 6.71 11.91 7.33
N SER A 299 5.78 12.37 8.17
CA SER A 299 4.36 12.52 7.79
C SER A 299 4.19 13.53 6.66
N ARG A 300 4.88 14.67 6.75
CA ARG A 300 4.87 15.71 5.70
C ARG A 300 5.51 15.21 4.41
N PHE A 301 6.62 14.46 4.48
CA PHE A 301 7.25 13.86 3.31
C PHE A 301 6.30 12.91 2.58
N LYS A 302 5.60 12.02 3.31
CA LYS A 302 4.59 11.11 2.75
C LYS A 302 3.46 11.88 2.04
N LEU A 303 2.98 12.98 2.63
CA LEU A 303 1.95 13.83 2.04
C LEU A 303 2.43 14.50 0.74
N VAL A 304 3.66 15.02 0.72
CA VAL A 304 4.27 15.66 -0.46
C VAL A 304 4.47 14.65 -1.59
N ALA A 305 4.96 13.45 -1.28
CA ALA A 305 5.12 12.37 -2.25
C ALA A 305 3.77 11.90 -2.84
N ALA A 306 2.74 11.73 -1.99
CA ALA A 306 1.41 11.36 -2.43
C ALA A 306 0.79 12.43 -3.35
N ALA A 307 0.91 13.72 -2.99
CA ALA A 307 0.42 14.83 -3.81
C ALA A 307 1.10 14.87 -5.19
N TYR A 308 2.42 14.66 -5.24
CA TYR A 308 3.15 14.54 -6.50
C TYR A 308 2.64 13.39 -7.37
N GLY A 309 2.41 12.22 -6.76
CA GLY A 309 1.80 11.06 -7.43
C GLY A 309 0.42 11.38 -8.05
N ILE A 310 -0.45 12.07 -7.32
CA ILE A 310 -1.78 12.47 -7.80
C ILE A 310 -1.70 13.42 -9.01
N LEU A 311 -0.89 14.48 -8.92
CA LEU A 311 -0.78 15.45 -10.01
C LEU A 311 -0.15 14.84 -11.26
N THR A 312 0.87 14.00 -11.10
CA THR A 312 1.50 13.30 -12.24
C THR A 312 0.55 12.29 -12.89
N ALA A 313 -0.25 11.58 -12.09
CA ALA A 313 -1.31 10.71 -12.59
C ALA A 313 -2.38 11.49 -13.36
N TYR A 314 -2.80 12.66 -12.87
CA TYR A 314 -3.71 13.55 -13.59
C TYR A 314 -3.15 13.99 -14.94
N CYS A 315 -1.92 14.52 -14.98
CA CYS A 315 -1.29 14.92 -16.24
C CYS A 315 -1.16 13.74 -17.23
N ARG A 316 -0.85 12.54 -16.73
CA ARG A 316 -0.82 11.32 -17.54
C ARG A 316 -2.20 10.95 -18.09
N ALA A 317 -3.24 11.03 -17.26
CA ALA A 317 -4.62 10.75 -17.67
C ALA A 317 -5.12 11.77 -18.72
N ALA A 318 -4.76 13.04 -18.55
CA ALA A 318 -5.18 14.16 -19.39
C ALA A 318 -4.48 14.17 -20.76
N ARG A 319 -3.20 13.79 -20.85
CA ARG A 319 -2.49 13.70 -22.15
C ARG A 319 -2.92 12.50 -22.99
N GLY A 320 -3.48 11.45 -22.38
CA GLY A 320 -3.83 10.22 -23.08
C GLY A 320 -2.61 9.55 -23.74
N ALA A 321 -2.67 9.32 -25.06
CA ALA A 321 -1.61 8.71 -25.85
C ALA A 321 -0.53 9.70 -26.32
N GLU A 322 -0.72 11.00 -26.09
CA GLU A 322 0.24 12.01 -26.54
C GLU A 322 1.60 11.88 -25.82
N PRO A 323 2.71 12.20 -26.53
CA PRO A 323 4.04 12.16 -25.95
C PRO A 323 4.15 13.09 -24.74
N ALA A 324 4.94 12.68 -23.76
CA ALA A 324 5.13 13.47 -22.55
C ALA A 324 5.86 14.79 -22.91
N SER A 325 5.24 15.92 -22.57
CA SER A 325 5.88 17.24 -22.65
C SER A 325 5.90 17.85 -21.26
N GLU A 326 7.09 18.23 -20.79
CA GLU A 326 7.24 18.87 -19.49
C GLU A 326 6.81 20.35 -19.49
N ALA A 327 6.77 20.98 -20.67
CA ALA A 327 6.40 22.38 -20.85
C ALA A 327 4.88 22.58 -21.03
N ARG A 328 4.13 21.53 -21.38
CA ARG A 328 2.67 21.61 -21.51
C ARG A 328 2.05 22.01 -20.18
N GLU A 329 1.21 23.04 -20.22
CA GLU A 329 0.37 23.41 -19.09
C GLU A 329 -0.90 22.58 -19.05
N TYR A 330 -1.28 22.18 -17.84
CA TYR A 330 -2.54 21.51 -17.56
C TYR A 330 -3.40 22.43 -16.69
N SER A 331 -4.69 22.54 -17.00
CA SER A 331 -5.67 23.11 -16.09
C SER A 331 -6.15 22.01 -15.16
N PHE A 332 -6.26 22.35 -13.88
CA PHE A 332 -6.74 21.54 -12.78
C PHE A 332 -8.02 22.13 -12.16
N ASP A 333 -8.65 23.07 -12.88
CA ASP A 333 -9.93 23.63 -12.49
C ASP A 333 -11.00 22.53 -12.54
N ARG A 334 -12.07 22.68 -11.74
CA ARG A 334 -13.12 21.66 -11.59
C ARG A 334 -13.64 21.17 -12.95
N ASP A 335 -13.98 22.10 -13.83
CA ASP A 335 -14.52 21.78 -15.15
C ASP A 335 -13.53 20.97 -16.00
N ALA A 336 -12.23 21.29 -15.94
CA ALA A 336 -11.19 20.56 -16.66
C ALA A 336 -11.02 19.13 -16.13
N VAL A 337 -11.05 18.98 -14.79
CA VAL A 337 -10.93 17.66 -14.15
C VAL A 337 -12.16 16.81 -14.44
N GLU A 338 -13.37 17.36 -14.29
CA GLU A 338 -14.62 16.63 -14.46
C GLU A 338 -14.90 16.27 -15.93
N SER A 339 -14.64 17.20 -16.87
CA SER A 339 -14.86 16.97 -18.31
C SER A 339 -13.99 15.84 -18.88
N MET A 340 -12.78 15.64 -18.33
CA MET A 340 -11.89 14.54 -18.72
C MET A 340 -12.53 13.16 -18.53
N PHE A 341 -13.39 13.00 -17.53
CA PHE A 341 -14.04 11.72 -17.23
C PHE A 341 -15.34 11.52 -17.99
N MET A 342 -16.06 12.61 -18.28
CA MET A 342 -17.26 12.58 -19.11
C MET A 342 -16.94 12.09 -20.53
N ALA A 343 -15.82 12.56 -21.13
CA ALA A 343 -15.37 12.11 -22.44
C ALA A 343 -15.01 10.61 -22.50
N LYS A 344 -14.56 10.03 -21.37
CA LYS A 344 -14.21 8.60 -21.25
C LYS A 344 -15.45 7.70 -21.06
N GLN A 345 -16.60 8.25 -20.69
CA GLN A 345 -17.87 7.50 -20.62
C GLN A 345 -18.51 7.31 -22.01
N THR A 346 -18.25 8.22 -22.94
CA THR A 346 -18.85 8.26 -24.28
C THR A 346 -18.11 7.44 -25.34
N THR A 347 -16.93 6.88 -25.05
CA THR A 347 -16.22 6.03 -26.01
C THR A 347 -16.95 4.69 -26.15
N PRO A 348 -17.57 4.37 -27.30
CA PRO A 348 -18.18 3.07 -27.50
C PRO A 348 -17.08 2.00 -27.45
N SER A 349 -17.41 0.83 -26.93
CA SER A 349 -16.63 -0.39 -27.14
C SER A 349 -16.34 -0.52 -28.64
N LEU A 350 -15.08 -0.35 -29.03
CA LEU A 350 -14.64 -0.60 -30.40
C LEU A 350 -14.98 -2.04 -30.77
N GLY A 351 -15.95 -2.18 -31.67
CA GLY A 351 -16.14 -3.28 -32.60
C GLY A 351 -16.40 -4.66 -32.01
N HIS A 352 -17.66 -5.10 -32.07
CA HIS A 352 -17.94 -6.48 -32.45
C HIS A 352 -17.28 -6.74 -33.82
N ALA A 353 -16.06 -7.27 -33.82
CA ALA A 353 -15.54 -7.96 -35.00
C ALA A 353 -16.24 -9.31 -35.06
N VAL A 354 -17.36 -9.34 -35.78
CA VAL A 354 -17.96 -10.56 -36.30
C VAL A 354 -16.91 -11.23 -37.19
N TRP A 355 -16.40 -12.38 -36.78
CA TRP A 355 -15.69 -13.28 -37.68
C TRP A 355 -16.64 -14.46 -37.95
N ASN A 356 -16.98 -14.61 -39.23
CA ASN A 356 -17.62 -15.80 -39.80
C ASN A 356 -16.77 -17.05 -39.58
#